data_AF-A0A6J5D922-F1
#
_entry.id   AF-A0A6J5D922-F1
#
_cell.length_a   1.000
_cell.length_b   1.000
_cell.length_c   1.000
_cell.angle_alpha   90.00
_cell.angle_beta   90.00
_cell.angle_gamma   90.00
#
_symmetry.space_group_name_H-M   'P 1'
#
loop_
_entity.id
_entity.type
_entity.pdbx_description
1 polymer ?
#
loop_
_entity_poly.entity_id
_entity_poly.type
_entity_poly.pdbx_seq_one_letter_code
_entity_poly.pdbx_strand_id
1 'polypeptide(L)'
;MPGAAARDSHVNDRRDVAARGPLARGGAVRATGFADIDWSTPWFSPLAARGARWQRAALESPAALLAEMNADAQVCDFTTGRGARLAFIAQHELPAGERYEAHIAATGRVPTRHNLHDFFNALSWFQYPRIKAALSARGTAAIDALGVGPTRGSTRDALTVFDENAVLFACSHPARAAALRAFDWQALFVAGRGAWGAQCEVRCFGHALLEKLVMPYKACTAHAWIVEVPDVYFSWDVAARDAWLDDSVSRALMSAGELTGRVFAPLPVLGIPGWWPTNEAPSFYDDRSVFRAGRRAPSSQPQC
;
A
#
# COMPACT_ATOMS: atom_id res chain seq x y z
N MET A 1 29.31 43.32 50.78
CA MET A 1 29.80 44.70 50.99
C MET A 1 31.31 44.65 50.88
N PRO A 2 32.01 45.49 50.09
CA PRO A 2 31.59 46.63 49.24
C PRO A 2 31.63 46.23 47.74
N GLY A 3 31.37 47.02 46.71
CA GLY A 3 31.13 48.44 46.51
C GLY A 3 31.04 48.70 44.99
N ALA A 4 30.26 49.69 44.59
CA ALA A 4 29.72 49.93 43.25
C ALA A 4 30.61 50.75 42.29
N ALA A 5 30.31 50.67 40.98
CA ALA A 5 30.28 51.76 39.97
C ALA A 5 29.94 51.14 38.59
N ALA A 6 28.75 51.31 37.99
CA ALA A 6 28.11 52.49 37.39
C ALA A 6 28.75 52.98 36.08
N ARG A 7 27.98 52.85 34.98
CA ARG A 7 27.78 53.77 33.82
C ARG A 7 26.86 53.04 32.82
N ASP A 8 25.59 53.42 32.69
CA ASP A 8 25.05 54.43 31.75
C ASP A 8 25.52 54.20 30.31
N SER A 9 24.69 54.21 29.26
CA SER A 9 23.27 54.52 29.08
C SER A 9 22.97 54.28 27.59
N HIS A 10 21.77 53.83 27.22
CA HIS A 10 21.06 54.38 26.06
C HIS A 10 19.59 53.97 26.05
N VAL A 11 18.78 55.00 26.21
CA VAL A 11 17.34 55.07 25.97
C VAL A 11 17.10 55.21 24.46
N ASN A 12 16.14 54.43 23.94
CA ASN A 12 15.11 54.81 22.96
C ASN A 12 14.30 53.55 22.61
N ASP A 13 13.01 53.54 22.30
CA ASP A 13 11.85 54.40 22.50
C ASP A 13 10.65 53.46 22.23
N ARG A 14 9.51 53.77 22.82
CA ARG A 14 8.28 52.99 22.80
C ARG A 14 7.55 53.10 21.45
N ARG A 15 6.51 52.25 21.35
CA ARG A 15 5.31 52.26 20.46
C ARG A 15 5.44 51.31 19.25
N ASP A 16 4.47 50.49 18.89
CA ASP A 16 3.13 50.26 19.42
C ASP A 16 2.50 49.02 18.74
N VAL A 17 1.45 48.49 19.37
CA VAL A 17 0.28 47.82 18.77
C VAL A 17 0.45 46.42 18.14
N ALA A 18 0.09 45.45 18.98
CA ALA A 18 -0.90 44.38 18.74
C ALA A 18 -1.17 43.91 17.30
N ALA A 19 -0.78 42.65 17.03
CA ALA A 19 -1.56 41.75 16.19
C ALA A 19 -1.38 40.31 16.71
N ARG A 20 -2.15 39.95 17.75
CA ARG A 20 -2.34 38.54 18.14
C ARG A 20 -3.22 37.91 17.07
N GLY A 21 -2.62 37.28 16.07
CA GLY A 21 -3.31 36.36 15.18
C GLY A 21 -3.90 35.20 15.99
N PRO A 22 -5.06 34.64 15.61
CA PRO A 22 -5.69 33.59 16.40
C PRO A 22 -4.76 32.37 16.40
N LEU A 23 -4.39 31.92 17.61
CA LEU A 23 -3.89 30.57 17.83
C LEU A 23 -4.95 29.63 17.25
N ALA A 24 -4.65 29.07 16.08
CA ALA A 24 -5.43 28.00 15.49
C ALA A 24 -5.54 26.91 16.56
N ARG A 25 -6.75 26.73 17.10
CA ARG A 25 -7.06 25.61 17.97
C ARG A 25 -6.70 24.37 17.17
N GLY A 26 -5.68 23.65 17.61
CA GLY A 26 -5.33 22.35 17.07
C GLY A 26 -6.55 21.46 17.19
N GLY A 27 -7.30 21.32 16.09
CA GLY A 27 -8.33 20.31 15.99
C GLY A 27 -7.62 18.97 16.16
N ALA A 28 -8.03 18.20 17.17
CA ALA A 28 -7.59 16.82 17.28
C ALA A 28 -7.92 16.13 15.95
N VAL A 29 -6.88 15.72 15.22
CA VAL A 29 -7.05 14.91 14.02
C VAL A 29 -7.71 13.62 14.49
N ARG A 30 -9.00 13.44 14.17
CA ARG A 30 -9.72 12.21 14.46
C ARG A 30 -8.96 11.06 13.78
N ALA A 31 -8.60 10.04 14.53
CA ALA A 31 -8.01 8.83 13.95
C ALA A 31 -9.02 8.19 13.00
N THR A 32 -8.57 7.89 11.79
CA THR A 32 -9.36 7.16 10.78
C THR A 32 -9.76 5.79 11.34
N GLY A 33 -11.04 5.43 11.23
CA GLY A 33 -11.57 4.17 11.74
C GLY A 33 -12.45 3.43 10.73
N PHE A 34 -13.02 2.30 11.15
CA PHE A 34 -13.83 1.44 10.28
C PHE A 34 -15.01 2.17 9.63
N ALA A 35 -15.66 3.11 10.33
CA ALA A 35 -16.79 3.86 9.81
C ALA A 35 -16.45 4.78 8.63
N ASP A 36 -15.15 5.09 8.44
CA ASP A 36 -14.70 6.04 7.43
C ASP A 36 -14.39 5.35 6.08
N ILE A 37 -14.52 4.02 5.99
CA ILE A 37 -14.30 3.29 4.73
C ILE A 37 -15.47 3.52 3.76
N ASP A 38 -15.17 4.13 2.62
CA ASP A 38 -16.10 4.30 1.49
C ASP A 38 -15.85 3.25 0.40
N TRP A 39 -16.66 2.19 0.42
CA TRP A 39 -16.59 1.09 -0.55
C TRP A 39 -17.00 1.46 -1.98
N SER A 40 -17.53 2.67 -2.22
CA SER A 40 -17.84 3.14 -3.58
C SER A 40 -16.59 3.59 -4.34
N THR A 41 -15.48 3.81 -3.63
CA THR A 41 -14.22 4.23 -4.23
C THR A 41 -13.56 3.11 -5.06
N PRO A 42 -12.93 3.44 -6.18
CA PRO A 42 -12.46 2.44 -7.15
C PRO A 42 -11.33 1.55 -6.61
N TRP A 43 -10.48 2.06 -5.71
CA TRP A 43 -9.39 1.27 -5.12
C TRP A 43 -9.86 0.21 -4.12
N PHE A 44 -11.08 0.31 -3.60
CA PHE A 44 -11.69 -0.70 -2.73
C PHE A 44 -12.66 -1.63 -3.46
N SER A 45 -12.99 -1.36 -4.72
CA SER A 45 -13.99 -2.11 -5.49
C SER A 45 -13.80 -3.65 -5.44
N PRO A 46 -12.58 -4.22 -5.61
CA PRO A 46 -12.39 -5.68 -5.53
C PRO A 46 -12.75 -6.26 -4.15
N LEU A 47 -12.57 -5.48 -3.09
CA LEU A 47 -12.77 -5.89 -1.71
C LEU A 47 -14.19 -5.58 -1.21
N ALA A 48 -14.99 -4.79 -1.94
CA ALA A 48 -16.17 -4.12 -1.43
C ALA A 48 -17.23 -5.07 -0.83
N ALA A 49 -17.52 -6.19 -1.49
CA ALA A 49 -18.57 -7.11 -1.02
C ALA A 49 -18.22 -7.73 0.35
N ARG A 50 -17.00 -8.27 0.47
CA ARG A 50 -16.49 -8.88 1.71
C ARG A 50 -16.20 -7.81 2.77
N GLY A 51 -15.53 -6.74 2.34
CA GLY A 51 -15.15 -5.61 3.17
C GLY A 51 -16.34 -4.93 3.83
N ALA A 52 -17.42 -4.67 3.11
CA ALA A 52 -18.63 -4.06 3.68
C ALA A 52 -19.29 -4.96 4.74
N ARG A 53 -19.29 -6.29 4.54
CA ARG A 53 -19.79 -7.24 5.55
C ARG A 53 -18.92 -7.22 6.80
N TRP A 54 -17.60 -7.34 6.64
CA TRP A 54 -16.68 -7.32 7.77
C TRP A 54 -16.64 -5.96 8.49
N GLN A 55 -16.79 -4.85 7.77
CA GLN A 55 -16.86 -3.51 8.36
C GLN A 55 -18.04 -3.41 9.33
N ARG A 56 -19.22 -3.97 8.99
CA ARG A 56 -20.37 -4.01 9.92
C ARG A 56 -20.01 -4.76 11.20
N ALA A 57 -19.43 -5.95 11.09
CA ALA A 57 -18.98 -6.71 12.25
C ALA A 57 -17.87 -6.02 13.06
N ALA A 58 -16.94 -5.33 12.38
CA ALA A 58 -15.90 -4.53 13.03
C ALA A 58 -16.46 -3.37 13.85
N LEU A 59 -17.57 -2.76 13.40
CA LEU A 59 -18.26 -1.71 14.13
C LEU A 59 -19.04 -2.24 15.34
N GLU A 60 -19.43 -3.51 15.33
CA GLU A 60 -20.08 -4.17 16.45
C GLU A 60 -19.08 -4.52 17.56
N SER A 61 -18.02 -5.29 17.24
CA SER A 61 -16.98 -5.64 18.21
C SER A 61 -15.75 -6.31 17.55
N PRO A 62 -14.59 -6.36 18.24
CA PRO A 62 -13.46 -7.20 17.82
C PRO A 62 -13.84 -8.68 17.63
N ALA A 63 -14.71 -9.22 18.49
CA ALA A 63 -15.12 -10.62 18.45
C ALA A 63 -16.00 -10.93 17.24
N ALA A 64 -16.95 -10.04 16.92
CA ALA A 64 -17.79 -10.17 15.73
C ALA A 64 -16.95 -10.15 14.45
N LEU A 65 -15.95 -9.26 14.37
CA LEU A 65 -15.03 -9.23 13.22
C LEU A 65 -14.27 -10.55 13.05
N LEU A 66 -13.68 -11.08 14.13
CA LEU A 66 -12.97 -12.35 14.09
C LEU A 66 -13.89 -13.52 13.70
N ALA A 67 -15.15 -13.50 14.14
CA ALA A 67 -16.13 -14.51 13.77
C ALA A 67 -16.41 -14.49 12.25
N GLU A 68 -16.65 -13.31 11.66
CA GLU A 68 -16.87 -13.15 10.21
C GLU A 68 -15.64 -13.55 9.38
N MET A 69 -14.43 -13.17 9.82
CA MET A 69 -13.18 -13.56 9.17
C MET A 69 -12.99 -15.09 9.17
N ASN A 70 -13.26 -15.73 10.30
CA ASN A 70 -13.13 -17.19 10.43
C ASN A 70 -14.25 -17.95 9.72
N ALA A 71 -15.47 -17.42 9.66
CA ALA A 71 -16.55 -18.01 8.86
C ALA A 71 -16.13 -18.08 7.37
N ASP A 72 -15.53 -17.02 6.86
CA ASP A 72 -14.99 -17.03 5.49
C ASP A 72 -13.80 -17.99 5.34
N ALA A 73 -12.88 -18.04 6.30
CA ALA A 73 -11.74 -18.94 6.29
C ALA A 73 -12.15 -20.43 6.41
N GLN A 74 -13.33 -20.71 6.97
CA GLN A 74 -13.91 -22.05 7.04
C GLN A 74 -14.52 -22.50 5.70
N VAL A 75 -15.04 -21.56 4.91
CA VAL A 75 -15.60 -21.84 3.58
C VAL A 75 -14.50 -21.93 2.52
N CYS A 76 -13.45 -21.14 2.66
CA CYS A 76 -12.29 -21.17 1.78
C CYS A 76 -11.28 -22.23 2.22
N ASP A 77 -10.72 -23.01 1.29
CA ASP A 77 -9.62 -23.95 1.57
C ASP A 77 -8.25 -23.29 1.38
N PHE A 78 -8.09 -22.08 1.94
CA PHE A 78 -6.88 -21.29 1.80
C PHE A 78 -5.84 -21.69 2.85
N THR A 79 -4.58 -21.72 2.41
CA THR A 79 -3.44 -22.09 3.25
C THR A 79 -2.40 -20.97 3.33
N THR A 80 -1.60 -20.98 4.39
CA THR A 80 -0.44 -20.09 4.55
C THR A 80 0.84 -20.73 4.00
N GLY A 81 2.00 -20.10 4.21
CA GLY A 81 3.26 -20.47 3.56
C GLY A 81 3.81 -21.88 3.85
N ARG A 82 3.34 -22.57 4.90
CA ARG A 82 3.70 -23.98 5.17
C ARG A 82 2.52 -24.94 5.05
N GLY A 83 1.47 -24.55 4.31
CA GLY A 83 0.30 -25.40 4.06
C GLY A 83 -0.69 -25.47 5.23
N ALA A 84 -0.45 -24.74 6.32
CA ALA A 84 -1.41 -24.65 7.42
C ALA A 84 -2.65 -23.87 6.97
N ARG A 85 -3.83 -24.32 7.40
CA ARG A 85 -5.11 -23.69 7.03
C ARG A 85 -5.19 -22.28 7.60
N LEU A 86 -5.61 -21.32 6.77
CA LEU A 86 -5.83 -19.95 7.19
C LEU A 86 -6.90 -19.88 8.29
N ALA A 87 -6.59 -19.17 9.37
CA ALA A 87 -7.53 -18.79 10.42
C ALA A 87 -7.10 -17.46 11.04
N PHE A 88 -7.98 -16.82 11.79
CA PHE A 88 -7.71 -15.53 12.45
C PHE A 88 -7.92 -15.64 13.95
N ILE A 89 -7.04 -15.01 14.72
CA ILE A 89 -7.09 -14.99 16.19
C ILE A 89 -6.94 -13.59 16.71
N ALA A 90 -7.39 -13.33 17.94
CA ALA A 90 -7.13 -12.06 18.56
C ALA A 90 -5.63 -11.89 18.82
N GLN A 91 -5.11 -10.66 18.72
CA GLN A 91 -3.68 -10.39 18.92
C GLN A 91 -3.14 -10.89 20.27
N HIS A 92 -3.95 -10.90 21.33
CA HIS A 92 -3.54 -11.35 22.66
C HIS A 92 -3.44 -12.88 22.79
N GLU A 93 -3.92 -13.64 21.80
CA GLU A 93 -3.75 -15.10 21.74
C GLU A 93 -2.38 -15.50 21.15
N LEU A 94 -1.64 -14.57 20.56
CA LEU A 94 -0.25 -14.80 20.15
C LEU A 94 0.60 -15.08 21.40
N PRO A 95 1.26 -16.25 21.51
CA PRO A 95 2.07 -16.58 22.67
C PRO A 95 3.18 -15.56 22.92
N ALA A 96 3.44 -15.27 24.20
CA ALA A 96 4.45 -14.30 24.59
C ALA A 96 5.85 -14.73 24.08
N GLY A 97 6.55 -13.81 23.42
CA GLY A 97 7.87 -14.06 22.83
C GLY A 97 7.83 -14.73 21.45
N GLU A 98 6.66 -15.19 20.98
CA GLU A 98 6.53 -15.71 19.63
C GLU A 98 6.45 -14.56 18.61
N ARG A 99 7.11 -14.74 17.46
CA ARG A 99 7.09 -13.77 16.37
C ARG A 99 5.87 -13.96 15.51
N TYR A 100 5.29 -12.85 15.07
CA TYR A 100 4.11 -12.81 14.23
C TYR A 100 4.21 -13.73 12.99
N GLU A 101 5.26 -13.58 12.19
CA GLU A 101 5.42 -14.36 10.95
C GLU A 101 5.72 -15.83 11.22
N ALA A 102 6.41 -16.14 12.32
CA ALA A 102 6.72 -17.50 12.72
C ALA A 102 5.44 -18.25 13.15
N HIS A 103 4.57 -17.58 13.93
CA HIS A 103 3.29 -18.13 14.37
C HIS A 103 2.38 -18.46 13.19
N ILE A 104 2.25 -17.54 12.22
CA ILE A 104 1.44 -17.75 11.01
C ILE A 104 1.98 -18.93 10.19
N ALA A 105 3.30 -19.01 10.04
CA ALA A 105 3.93 -20.10 9.30
C ALA A 105 3.72 -21.46 9.99
N ALA A 106 3.76 -21.50 11.33
CA ALA A 106 3.61 -22.74 12.09
C ALA A 106 2.15 -23.20 12.19
N THR A 107 1.19 -22.27 12.31
CA THR A 107 -0.20 -22.61 12.70
C THR A 107 -1.25 -22.24 11.67
N GLY A 108 -0.93 -21.37 10.72
CA GLY A 108 -1.91 -20.77 9.81
C GLY A 108 -2.81 -19.70 10.46
N ARG A 109 -2.69 -19.50 11.76
CA ARG A 109 -3.47 -18.53 12.54
C ARG A 109 -2.82 -17.15 12.43
N VAL A 110 -3.58 -16.16 11.98
CA VAL A 110 -3.14 -14.76 11.80
C VAL A 110 -3.58 -13.94 13.02
N PRO A 111 -2.63 -13.52 13.88
CA PRO A 111 -2.93 -12.58 14.96
C PRO A 111 -3.49 -11.28 14.38
N THR A 112 -4.62 -10.81 14.93
CA THR A 112 -5.37 -9.69 14.37
C THR A 112 -5.73 -8.71 15.48
N ARG A 113 -5.27 -7.46 15.33
CA ARG A 113 -5.67 -6.30 16.13
C ARG A 113 -6.94 -5.68 15.55
N HIS A 114 -7.72 -5.02 16.40
CA HIS A 114 -8.93 -4.32 15.96
C HIS A 114 -8.58 -2.94 15.40
N ASN A 115 -7.97 -2.90 14.22
CA ASN A 115 -7.61 -1.67 13.50
C ASN A 115 -7.74 -1.86 11.97
N LEU A 116 -7.63 -0.76 11.21
CA LEU A 116 -7.72 -0.78 9.74
C LEU A 116 -6.59 -1.59 9.09
N HIS A 117 -5.39 -1.48 9.64
CA HIS A 117 -4.21 -2.18 9.14
C HIS A 117 -4.40 -3.70 9.05
N ASP A 118 -4.75 -4.33 10.17
CA ASP A 118 -4.93 -5.78 10.25
C ASP A 118 -6.24 -6.22 9.55
N PHE A 119 -7.25 -5.35 9.49
CA PHE A 119 -8.45 -5.55 8.70
C PHE A 119 -8.15 -5.68 7.19
N PHE A 120 -7.38 -4.75 6.62
CA PHE A 120 -6.97 -4.84 5.22
C PHE A 120 -5.96 -5.97 4.98
N ASN A 121 -5.10 -6.27 5.95
CA ASN A 121 -4.22 -7.45 5.87
C ASN A 121 -5.05 -8.74 5.78
N ALA A 122 -6.10 -8.88 6.61
CA ALA A 122 -7.00 -10.01 6.55
C ALA A 122 -7.73 -10.10 5.20
N LEU A 123 -8.24 -8.98 4.66
CA LEU A 123 -8.87 -8.95 3.33
C LEU A 123 -7.91 -9.40 2.22
N SER A 124 -6.62 -9.04 2.33
CA SER A 124 -5.60 -9.43 1.34
C SER A 124 -5.42 -10.95 1.22
N TRP A 125 -5.56 -11.70 2.31
CA TRP A 125 -5.53 -13.17 2.29
C TRP A 125 -6.63 -13.80 1.44
N PHE A 126 -7.77 -13.10 1.30
CA PHE A 126 -8.88 -13.62 0.53
C PHE A 126 -8.91 -13.11 -0.91
N GLN A 127 -8.37 -11.92 -1.16
CA GLN A 127 -8.25 -11.39 -2.51
C GLN A 127 -7.10 -12.05 -3.28
N TYR A 128 -6.00 -12.36 -2.60
CA TYR A 128 -4.79 -12.93 -3.20
C TYR A 128 -4.20 -14.07 -2.35
N PRO A 129 -4.94 -15.18 -2.18
CA PRO A 129 -4.52 -16.27 -1.32
C PRO A 129 -3.18 -16.87 -1.75
N ARG A 130 -2.92 -17.03 -3.06
CA ARG A 130 -1.67 -17.63 -3.55
C ARG A 130 -0.49 -16.68 -3.38
N ILE A 131 -0.67 -15.37 -3.59
CA ILE A 131 0.39 -14.39 -3.34
C ILE A 131 0.72 -14.34 -1.85
N LYS A 132 -0.28 -14.28 -0.94
CA LYS A 132 -0.04 -14.23 0.51
C LYS A 132 0.65 -15.50 1.02
N ALA A 133 0.25 -16.68 0.53
CA ALA A 133 0.95 -17.93 0.81
C ALA A 133 2.42 -17.88 0.33
N ALA A 134 2.68 -17.38 -0.89
CA ALA A 134 4.03 -17.21 -1.43
C ALA A 134 4.88 -16.23 -0.61
N LEU A 135 4.34 -15.07 -0.22
CA LEU A 135 5.04 -14.10 0.62
C LEU A 135 5.40 -14.71 1.99
N SER A 136 4.45 -15.42 2.61
CA SER A 136 4.65 -16.12 3.87
C SER A 136 5.75 -17.19 3.74
N ALA A 137 5.69 -18.04 2.72
CA ALA A 137 6.68 -19.09 2.48
C ALA A 137 8.09 -18.52 2.29
N ARG A 138 8.26 -17.48 1.47
CA ARG A 138 9.56 -16.83 1.27
C ARG A 138 10.06 -16.09 2.49
N GLY A 139 9.17 -15.41 3.21
CA GLY A 139 9.50 -14.72 4.44
C GLY A 139 10.06 -15.69 5.47
N THR A 140 9.41 -16.83 5.65
CA THR A 140 9.86 -17.92 6.53
C THR A 140 11.17 -18.53 6.05
N ALA A 141 11.30 -18.88 4.77
CA ALA A 141 12.54 -19.44 4.23
C ALA A 141 13.74 -18.49 4.41
N ALA A 142 13.53 -17.18 4.26
CA ALA A 142 14.58 -16.18 4.49
C ALA A 142 14.97 -16.07 5.97
N ILE A 143 14.03 -16.26 6.90
CA ILE A 143 14.32 -16.34 8.34
C ILE A 143 15.09 -17.62 8.67
N ASP A 144 14.69 -18.76 8.10
CA ASP A 144 15.35 -20.05 8.30
C ASP A 144 16.81 -20.02 7.81
N ALA A 145 17.07 -19.35 6.66
CA ALA A 145 18.40 -19.27 6.06
C ALA A 145 19.35 -18.28 6.75
N LEU A 146 18.88 -17.09 7.12
CA LEU A 146 19.74 -16.03 7.70
C LEU A 146 19.72 -16.03 9.23
N GLY A 147 18.89 -16.87 9.83
CA GLY A 147 18.62 -16.86 11.24
C GLY A 147 17.84 -15.63 11.69
N VAL A 148 17.56 -15.62 12.99
CA VAL A 148 16.82 -14.58 13.67
C VAL A 148 17.80 -13.44 14.03
N GLY A 149 18.00 -12.49 13.11
CA GLY A 149 18.87 -11.31 13.31
C GLY A 149 18.16 -9.95 13.22
N PRO A 150 18.81 -8.85 13.66
CA PRO A 150 18.27 -7.49 13.58
C PRO A 150 18.23 -6.95 12.14
N THR A 151 19.12 -7.43 11.27
CA THR A 151 19.16 -7.05 9.86
C THR A 151 18.19 -7.91 9.06
N ARG A 152 17.11 -7.29 8.57
CA ARG A 152 16.25 -7.92 7.54
C ARG A 152 17.06 -7.94 6.24
N GLY A 153 17.29 -9.13 5.67
CA GLY A 153 17.95 -9.21 4.36
C GLY A 153 17.15 -8.49 3.28
N SER A 154 17.81 -8.09 2.18
CA SER A 154 17.21 -7.40 1.01
C SER A 154 15.88 -7.99 0.55
N THR A 155 15.79 -9.33 0.54
CA THR A 155 14.57 -10.06 0.18
C THR A 155 13.45 -9.87 1.21
N ARG A 156 13.74 -9.90 2.51
CA ARG A 156 12.72 -9.67 3.54
C ARG A 156 12.18 -8.24 3.45
N ASP A 157 13.05 -7.25 3.24
CA ASP A 157 12.62 -5.86 3.04
C ASP A 157 11.74 -5.71 1.80
N ALA A 158 12.12 -6.35 0.69
CA ALA A 158 11.32 -6.33 -0.54
C ALA A 158 9.94 -6.99 -0.34
N LEU A 159 9.88 -8.11 0.39
CA LEU A 159 8.61 -8.80 0.71
C LEU A 159 7.73 -7.96 1.65
N THR A 160 8.31 -7.29 2.65
CA THR A 160 7.58 -6.36 3.51
C THR A 160 7.02 -5.19 2.72
N VAL A 161 7.84 -4.57 1.85
CA VAL A 161 7.38 -3.49 0.97
C VAL A 161 6.25 -3.96 0.05
N PHE A 162 6.36 -5.20 -0.46
CA PHE A 162 5.31 -5.83 -1.24
C PHE A 162 4.02 -5.90 -0.42
N ASP A 163 4.07 -6.49 0.77
CA ASP A 163 2.90 -6.76 1.59
C ASP A 163 2.23 -5.49 2.11
N GLU A 164 2.99 -4.44 2.41
CA GLU A 164 2.46 -3.21 2.97
C GLU A 164 1.96 -2.22 1.91
N ASN A 165 2.69 -2.02 0.82
CA ASN A 165 2.50 -0.84 -0.04
C ASN A 165 2.49 -1.14 -1.55
N ALA A 166 2.43 -2.40 -1.97
CA ALA A 166 2.44 -2.72 -3.39
C ALA A 166 1.10 -2.55 -4.08
N VAL A 167 1.21 -2.34 -5.40
CA VAL A 167 0.12 -2.52 -6.35
C VAL A 167 0.59 -3.44 -7.47
N LEU A 168 -0.33 -4.23 -8.02
CA LEU A 168 -0.10 -4.99 -9.24
C LEU A 168 -0.48 -4.10 -10.43
N PHE A 169 0.51 -3.72 -11.24
CA PHE A 169 0.29 -2.97 -12.48
C PHE A 169 0.21 -3.97 -13.63
N ALA A 170 -1.00 -4.44 -13.93
CA ALA A 170 -1.28 -5.35 -15.04
C ALA A 170 -1.21 -4.57 -16.35
N CYS A 171 -0.40 -5.03 -17.30
CA CYS A 171 -0.08 -4.27 -18.51
C CYS A 171 0.16 -5.19 -19.69
N SER A 172 -0.63 -5.03 -20.77
CA SER A 172 -0.42 -5.78 -22.01
C SER A 172 0.42 -5.04 -23.04
N HIS A 173 0.58 -3.71 -22.89
CA HIS A 173 1.30 -2.89 -23.85
C HIS A 173 2.63 -2.34 -23.28
N PRO A 174 3.81 -2.72 -23.82
CA PRO A 174 5.12 -2.38 -23.26
C PRO A 174 5.35 -0.87 -23.02
N ALA A 175 4.79 -0.01 -23.87
CA ALA A 175 4.89 1.44 -23.73
C ALA A 175 4.36 1.97 -22.37
N ARG A 176 3.35 1.33 -21.77
CA ARG A 176 2.79 1.76 -20.47
C ARG A 176 3.71 1.40 -19.32
N ALA A 177 4.25 0.18 -19.34
CA ALA A 177 5.28 -0.25 -18.39
C ALA A 177 6.55 0.62 -18.51
N ALA A 178 6.96 0.99 -19.73
CA ALA A 178 8.08 1.89 -19.95
C ALA A 178 7.81 3.30 -19.38
N ALA A 179 6.63 3.87 -19.63
CA ALA A 179 6.24 5.17 -19.10
C ALA A 179 6.24 5.18 -17.56
N LEU A 180 5.73 4.12 -16.92
CA LEU A 180 5.78 3.96 -15.46
C LEU A 180 7.23 3.91 -14.95
N ARG A 181 8.09 3.07 -15.53
CA ARG A 181 9.51 2.94 -15.12
C ARG A 181 10.29 4.25 -15.31
N ALA A 182 9.97 4.99 -16.36
CA ALA A 182 10.62 6.26 -16.70
C ALA A 182 10.04 7.49 -15.98
N PHE A 183 8.99 7.31 -15.16
CA PHE A 183 8.23 8.39 -14.54
C PHE A 183 7.71 9.41 -15.58
N ASP A 184 7.30 8.91 -16.76
CA ASP A 184 6.66 9.70 -17.79
C ASP A 184 5.15 9.78 -17.51
N TRP A 185 4.80 10.59 -16.51
CA TRP A 185 3.42 10.74 -16.04
C TRP A 185 2.49 11.32 -17.11
N GLN A 186 3.02 12.14 -18.02
CA GLN A 186 2.25 12.70 -19.12
C GLN A 186 1.90 11.60 -20.14
N ALA A 187 2.86 10.73 -20.50
CA ALA A 187 2.57 9.58 -21.35
C ALA A 187 1.65 8.54 -20.68
N LEU A 188 1.80 8.32 -19.36
CA LEU A 188 1.06 7.30 -18.63
C LEU A 188 -0.38 7.72 -18.30
N PHE A 189 -0.58 8.91 -17.73
CA PHE A 189 -1.88 9.32 -17.17
C PHE A 189 -2.66 10.30 -18.05
N VAL A 190 -1.98 11.08 -18.90
CA VAL A 190 -2.61 12.12 -19.73
C VAL A 190 -2.81 11.62 -21.16
N ALA A 191 -1.74 11.50 -21.94
CA ALA A 191 -1.82 10.99 -23.32
C ALA A 191 -2.28 9.52 -23.35
N GLY A 192 -1.92 8.75 -22.33
CA GLY A 192 -2.32 7.36 -22.15
C GLY A 192 -3.67 7.13 -21.47
N ARG A 193 -4.43 8.17 -21.15
CA ARG A 193 -5.65 8.07 -20.34
C ARG A 193 -6.63 7.01 -20.86
N GLY A 194 -6.89 6.97 -22.17
CA GLY A 194 -7.82 6.02 -22.79
C GLY A 194 -7.35 4.56 -22.80
N ALA A 195 -6.09 4.28 -22.43
CA ALA A 195 -5.55 2.93 -22.35
C ALA A 195 -5.86 2.25 -21.00
N TRP A 196 -6.25 3.02 -19.97
CA TRP A 196 -6.60 2.48 -18.66
C TRP A 196 -7.91 1.69 -18.74
N GLY A 197 -7.88 0.47 -18.22
CA GLY A 197 -8.99 -0.50 -18.31
C GLY A 197 -8.98 -1.36 -19.58
N ALA A 198 -8.20 -1.00 -20.60
CA ALA A 198 -8.12 -1.72 -21.89
C ALA A 198 -6.73 -2.27 -22.23
N GLN A 199 -5.65 -1.67 -21.71
CA GLN A 199 -4.26 -2.08 -21.92
C GLN A 199 -3.44 -2.08 -20.62
N CYS A 200 -3.89 -1.34 -19.61
CA CYS A 200 -3.33 -1.39 -18.28
C CYS A 200 -4.39 -1.19 -17.19
N GLU A 201 -4.22 -1.83 -16.04
CA GLU A 201 -5.00 -1.57 -14.83
C GLU A 201 -4.12 -1.73 -13.59
N VAL A 202 -4.64 -1.25 -12.45
CA VAL A 202 -3.98 -1.38 -11.15
C VAL A 202 -4.90 -2.15 -10.22
N ARG A 203 -4.31 -3.13 -9.52
CA ARG A 203 -4.94 -3.80 -8.39
C ARG A 203 -4.17 -3.51 -7.11
N CYS A 204 -4.86 -3.01 -6.09
CA CYS A 204 -4.26 -2.83 -4.77
C CYS A 204 -3.94 -4.18 -4.14
N PHE A 205 -2.74 -4.30 -3.58
CA PHE A 205 -2.32 -5.45 -2.78
C PHE A 205 -1.94 -5.02 -1.36
N GLY A 206 -1.09 -3.98 -1.27
CA GLY A 206 -0.53 -3.51 -0.02
C GLY A 206 -1.59 -3.09 0.99
N HIS A 207 -1.64 -3.75 2.15
CA HIS A 207 -2.68 -3.48 3.15
C HIS A 207 -2.51 -2.12 3.84
N ALA A 208 -1.27 -1.64 4.03
CA ALA A 208 -1.01 -0.30 4.54
C ALA A 208 -1.31 0.79 3.49
N LEU A 209 -1.18 0.48 2.19
CA LEU A 209 -1.67 1.36 1.12
C LEU A 209 -3.19 1.50 1.18
N LEU A 210 -3.91 0.39 1.31
CA LEU A 210 -5.38 0.40 1.46
C LEU A 210 -5.82 1.22 2.68
N GLU A 211 -5.13 1.08 3.81
CA GLU A 211 -5.37 1.90 5.01
C GLU A 211 -5.19 3.41 4.72
N LYS A 212 -4.11 3.82 4.04
CA LYS A 212 -3.90 5.22 3.64
C LYS A 212 -5.00 5.73 2.71
N LEU A 213 -5.56 4.86 1.87
CA LEU A 213 -6.61 5.21 0.91
C LEU A 213 -8.00 5.34 1.53
N VAL A 214 -8.18 5.07 2.83
CA VAL A 214 -9.40 5.45 3.55
C VAL A 214 -9.50 6.98 3.67
N MET A 215 -8.37 7.67 3.86
CA MET A 215 -8.27 9.13 3.84
C MET A 215 -7.19 9.56 2.83
N PRO A 216 -7.48 9.44 1.52
CA PRO A 216 -6.48 9.57 0.47
C PRO A 216 -5.92 11.01 0.38
N TYR A 217 -4.66 11.12 -0.01
CA TYR A 217 -3.97 12.40 -0.23
C TYR A 217 -3.16 12.37 -1.52
N LYS A 218 -3.01 13.52 -2.18
CA LYS A 218 -2.46 13.63 -3.55
C LYS A 218 -1.12 12.90 -3.76
N ALA A 219 -0.22 12.98 -2.79
CA ALA A 219 1.11 12.40 -2.87
C ALA A 219 1.17 10.89 -2.54
N CYS A 220 0.03 10.23 -2.30
CA CYS A 220 -0.01 8.80 -2.01
C CYS A 220 0.63 8.00 -3.15
N THR A 221 1.71 7.29 -2.83
CA THR A 221 2.56 6.60 -3.81
C THR A 221 2.71 5.14 -3.42
N ALA A 222 2.40 4.25 -4.36
CA ALA A 222 2.55 2.81 -4.22
C ALA A 222 3.88 2.31 -4.79
N HIS A 223 4.22 1.07 -4.43
CA HIS A 223 5.31 0.31 -5.05
C HIS A 223 4.72 -0.62 -6.12
N ALA A 224 4.72 -0.21 -7.37
CA ALA A 224 4.13 -0.98 -8.45
C ALA A 224 5.03 -2.15 -8.86
N TRP A 225 4.49 -3.36 -8.77
CA TRP A 225 5.03 -4.53 -9.45
C TRP A 225 4.36 -4.63 -10.82
N ILE A 226 5.15 -4.53 -11.89
CA ILE A 226 4.64 -4.63 -13.27
C ILE A 226 4.41 -6.10 -13.60
N VAL A 227 3.17 -6.43 -13.97
CA VAL A 227 2.78 -7.77 -14.39
C VAL A 227 2.41 -7.69 -15.87
N GLU A 228 3.21 -8.36 -16.71
CA GLU A 228 2.92 -8.47 -18.14
C GLU A 228 1.75 -9.43 -18.34
N VAL A 229 0.68 -8.95 -18.95
CA VAL A 229 -0.56 -9.72 -19.19
C VAL A 229 -0.83 -9.81 -20.69
N PRO A 230 -1.47 -10.88 -21.21
CA PRO A 230 -1.85 -10.92 -22.62
C PRO A 230 -2.99 -9.91 -22.90
N ASP A 231 -3.15 -9.42 -24.13
CA ASP A 231 -4.22 -8.46 -24.47
C ASP A 231 -5.63 -8.97 -24.12
N VAL A 232 -5.86 -10.28 -24.27
CA VAL A 232 -7.14 -10.93 -23.93
C VAL A 232 -7.50 -10.79 -22.45
N TYR A 233 -6.53 -10.51 -21.56
CA TYR A 233 -6.76 -10.24 -20.14
C TYR A 233 -7.87 -9.19 -19.91
N PHE A 234 -7.88 -8.12 -20.71
CA PHE A 234 -8.84 -7.03 -20.58
C PHE A 234 -10.24 -7.36 -21.12
N SER A 235 -10.43 -8.54 -21.70
CA SER A 235 -11.75 -9.07 -22.07
C SER A 235 -12.35 -10.00 -21.00
N TRP A 236 -11.54 -10.47 -20.06
CA TRP A 236 -11.99 -11.37 -19.00
C TRP A 236 -12.85 -10.63 -17.97
N ASP A 237 -13.72 -11.38 -17.30
CA ASP A 237 -14.41 -10.89 -16.11
C ASP A 237 -13.43 -10.64 -14.95
N VAL A 238 -13.93 -9.99 -13.90
CA VAL A 238 -13.11 -9.61 -12.74
C VAL A 238 -12.53 -10.83 -12.02
N ALA A 239 -13.29 -11.91 -11.88
CA ALA A 239 -12.86 -13.10 -11.15
C ALA A 239 -11.71 -13.82 -11.87
N ALA A 240 -11.78 -13.92 -13.20
CA ALA A 240 -10.73 -14.50 -14.03
C ALA A 240 -9.45 -13.64 -14.02
N ARG A 241 -9.58 -12.31 -14.05
CA ARG A 241 -8.44 -11.39 -13.88
C ARG A 241 -7.76 -11.56 -12.52
N ASP A 242 -8.55 -11.57 -11.45
CA ASP A 242 -8.05 -11.73 -10.08
C ASP A 242 -7.34 -13.08 -9.91
N ALA A 243 -7.94 -14.17 -10.38
CA ALA A 243 -7.36 -15.51 -10.31
C ALA A 243 -6.05 -15.61 -11.11
N TRP A 244 -5.99 -14.98 -12.28
CA TRP A 244 -4.79 -14.98 -13.13
C TRP A 244 -3.65 -14.16 -12.49
N LEU A 245 -3.96 -13.00 -11.91
CA LEU A 245 -2.97 -12.18 -11.22
C LEU A 245 -2.44 -12.89 -9.97
N ASP A 246 -3.33 -13.45 -9.15
CA ASP A 246 -2.94 -14.17 -7.94
C ASP A 246 -2.02 -15.36 -8.27
N ASP A 247 -2.36 -16.15 -9.29
CA ASP A 247 -1.53 -17.27 -9.76
C ASP A 247 -0.18 -16.80 -10.34
N SER A 248 -0.20 -15.86 -11.29
CA SER A 248 0.99 -15.47 -12.05
C SER A 248 2.01 -14.76 -11.16
N VAL A 249 1.55 -13.88 -10.26
CA VAL A 249 2.42 -13.17 -9.32
C VAL A 249 2.93 -14.12 -8.23
N SER A 250 2.10 -15.05 -7.74
CA SER A 250 2.57 -16.09 -6.81
C SER A 250 3.69 -16.93 -7.41
N ARG A 251 3.52 -17.41 -8.66
CA ARG A 251 4.57 -18.15 -9.39
C ARG A 251 5.83 -17.31 -9.57
N ALA A 252 5.69 -16.04 -9.98
CA ALA A 252 6.82 -15.14 -10.15
C ALA A 252 7.58 -14.89 -8.83
N LEU A 253 6.86 -14.72 -7.72
CA LEU A 253 7.44 -14.61 -6.39
C LEU A 253 8.20 -15.90 -6.04
N MET A 254 7.64 -17.09 -6.28
CA MET A 254 8.29 -18.36 -5.98
C MET A 254 9.54 -18.61 -6.83
N SER A 255 9.53 -18.26 -8.12
CA SER A 255 10.66 -18.48 -9.02
C SER A 255 11.75 -17.41 -8.96
N ALA A 256 11.45 -16.24 -8.38
CA ALA A 256 12.43 -15.17 -8.29
C ALA A 256 13.64 -15.57 -7.44
N GLY A 257 14.85 -15.21 -7.89
CA GLY A 257 16.07 -15.30 -7.09
C GLY A 257 16.05 -14.29 -5.93
N GLU A 258 17.13 -13.52 -5.79
CA GLU A 258 17.14 -12.43 -4.81
C GLU A 258 16.16 -11.32 -5.21
N LEU A 259 15.21 -11.01 -4.32
CA LEU A 259 14.32 -9.86 -4.48
C LEU A 259 14.92 -8.65 -3.77
N THR A 260 14.89 -7.50 -4.43
CA THR A 260 15.30 -6.22 -3.84
C THR A 260 14.25 -5.16 -4.15
N GLY A 261 14.22 -4.07 -3.38
CA GLY A 261 13.26 -2.97 -3.62
C GLY A 261 13.34 -2.35 -5.02
N ARG A 262 14.39 -2.63 -5.81
CA ARG A 262 14.56 -2.14 -7.19
C ARG A 262 13.57 -2.75 -8.18
N VAL A 263 12.88 -3.83 -7.81
CA VAL A 263 11.83 -4.45 -8.67
C VAL A 263 10.57 -3.59 -8.76
N PHE A 264 10.37 -2.66 -7.83
CA PHE A 264 9.18 -1.82 -7.77
C PHE A 264 9.39 -0.48 -8.46
N ALA A 265 8.41 -0.06 -9.27
CA ALA A 265 8.32 1.29 -9.79
C ALA A 265 7.41 2.14 -8.87
N PRO A 266 7.85 3.31 -8.38
CA PRO A 266 6.96 4.26 -7.73
C PRO A 266 5.74 4.61 -8.60
N LEU A 267 4.53 4.60 -8.03
CA LEU A 267 3.31 4.99 -8.74
C LEU A 267 2.45 5.92 -7.87
N PRO A 268 2.29 7.20 -8.23
CA PRO A 268 1.32 8.10 -7.57
C PRO A 268 -0.11 7.63 -7.85
N VAL A 269 -0.76 6.97 -6.89
CA VAL A 269 -2.00 6.22 -7.16
C VAL A 269 -3.21 7.11 -7.43
N LEU A 270 -3.23 8.32 -6.89
CA LEU A 270 -4.30 9.29 -7.20
C LEU A 270 -4.13 9.94 -8.59
N GLY A 271 -3.03 9.66 -9.29
CA GLY A 271 -2.87 9.97 -10.71
C GLY A 271 -3.54 8.98 -11.66
N ILE A 272 -4.01 7.83 -11.17
CA ILE A 272 -4.65 6.81 -12.01
C ILE A 272 -5.99 7.33 -12.53
N PRO A 273 -6.23 7.38 -13.87
CA PRO A 273 -7.50 7.81 -14.41
C PRO A 273 -8.71 7.10 -13.80
N GLY A 274 -9.70 7.89 -13.39
CA GLY A 274 -10.93 7.40 -12.76
C GLY A 274 -10.80 7.15 -11.25
N TRP A 275 -9.61 7.24 -10.65
CA TRP A 275 -9.45 7.06 -9.21
C TRP A 275 -9.78 8.29 -8.38
N TRP A 276 -9.46 9.47 -8.89
CA TRP A 276 -9.56 10.70 -8.13
C TRP A 276 -10.15 11.82 -8.98
N PRO A 277 -11.28 12.44 -8.59
CA PRO A 277 -11.98 13.40 -9.44
C PRO A 277 -11.10 14.54 -9.94
N THR A 278 -10.19 15.05 -9.10
CA THR A 278 -9.35 16.18 -9.51
C THR A 278 -8.30 15.81 -10.56
N ASN A 279 -8.04 14.51 -10.79
CA ASN A 279 -7.08 14.06 -11.81
C ASN A 279 -7.64 14.09 -13.25
N GLU A 280 -8.93 14.40 -13.41
CA GLU A 280 -9.56 14.66 -14.71
C GLU A 280 -9.00 15.93 -15.37
N ALA A 281 -8.62 16.93 -14.56
CA ALA A 281 -7.95 18.12 -15.05
C ALA A 281 -6.48 17.79 -15.39
N PRO A 282 -6.00 18.07 -16.62
CA PRO A 282 -4.59 17.83 -16.99
C PRO A 282 -3.59 18.57 -16.07
N SER A 283 -3.98 19.72 -15.51
CA SER A 283 -3.14 20.50 -14.58
C SER A 283 -2.88 19.80 -13.25
N PHE A 284 -3.64 18.75 -12.90
CA PHE A 284 -3.38 17.93 -11.71
C PHE A 284 -1.96 17.34 -11.72
N TYR A 285 -1.48 16.96 -12.92
CA TYR A 285 -0.18 16.33 -13.17
C TYR A 285 0.99 17.31 -13.27
N ASP A 286 0.73 18.63 -13.26
CA ASP A 286 1.78 19.66 -13.31
C ASP A 286 2.50 19.84 -11.97
N ASP A 287 1.94 19.31 -10.90
CA ASP A 287 2.52 19.34 -9.57
C ASP A 287 3.76 18.44 -9.48
N ARG A 288 4.92 19.07 -9.71
CA ARG A 288 6.23 18.43 -9.68
C ARG A 288 6.63 17.91 -8.30
N SER A 289 5.95 18.28 -7.22
CA SER A 289 6.25 17.71 -5.90
C SER A 289 5.84 16.23 -5.82
N VAL A 290 4.78 15.87 -6.55
CA VAL A 290 4.21 14.52 -6.68
C VAL A 290 4.65 13.86 -7.99
N PHE A 291 4.43 14.51 -9.12
CA PHE A 291 4.69 14.00 -10.47
C PHE A 291 6.09 14.41 -10.95
N ARG A 292 7.10 13.95 -10.20
CA ARG A 292 8.52 14.22 -10.50
C ARG A 292 8.91 13.54 -11.81
N ALA A 293 9.58 14.28 -12.70
CA ALA A 293 10.12 13.67 -13.90
C ALA A 293 11.20 12.65 -13.55
N GLY A 294 11.25 11.55 -14.30
CA GLY A 294 12.34 10.58 -14.19
C GLY A 294 13.66 11.18 -14.60
N ARG A 295 14.75 10.53 -14.16
CA ARG A 295 16.08 10.83 -14.69
C ARG A 295 16.03 10.58 -16.19
N ARG A 296 15.96 11.64 -17.00
CA ARG A 296 16.10 11.54 -18.46
C ARG A 296 17.40 10.79 -18.73
N ALA A 297 17.35 9.74 -19.56
CA ALA A 297 18.56 9.24 -20.20
C ALA A 297 19.22 10.44 -20.93
N PRO A 298 20.56 10.57 -20.88
CA PRO A 298 21.23 11.66 -21.58
C PRO A 298 20.81 11.61 -23.05
N SER A 299 20.28 12.71 -23.56
CA SER A 299 19.96 12.89 -24.97
C SER A 299 21.22 12.57 -25.78
N SER A 300 21.19 11.52 -26.59
CA SER A 300 22.10 11.36 -27.71
C SER A 300 21.90 12.60 -28.60
N GLN A 301 22.83 13.55 -28.51
CA GLN A 301 22.89 14.64 -29.47
C GLN A 301 23.11 14.02 -30.86
N PRO A 302 22.39 14.47 -31.90
CA PRO A 302 22.73 14.09 -33.26
C PRO A 302 24.10 14.69 -33.58
N GLN A 303 25.07 13.83 -33.92
CA GLN A 303 26.30 14.27 -34.57
C GLN A 303 25.91 14.83 -35.94
N CYS A 304 26.18 16.11 -36.15
CA CYS A 304 26.27 16.71 -37.48
C CYS A 304 27.49 16.15 -38.24
#